data_AF-A0A5J4P6B9-F1
#
_entry.id   AF-A0A5J4P6B9-F1
#
_cell.length_a   1.000
_cell.length_b   1.000
_cell.length_c   1.000
_cell.angle_alpha   90.00
_cell.angle_beta   90.00
_cell.angle_gamma   90.00
#
_symmetry.space_group_name_H-M   'P 1'
#
loop_
_entity.id
_entity.type
_entity.pdbx_description
1 polymer ?
#
loop_
_entity_poly.entity_id
_entity_poly.type
_entity_poly.pdbx_seq_one_letter_code
_entity_poly.pdbx_strand_id
1 'polypeptide(L)'
;DYHLNLWRDFGSGEGGSIIDLVMRMENCSFHEAASKLEKRYANAGAGIETDTFSFHRNNIKDSIPNSGSESTLFVLEILPITHPALIDFVRERKIDRELADLYCREIHYRINGRNYFGVGFRNDKGGYELSSPSGFKGCIPSKDITTVRNERNACLVFEGFWDFLSYLTLQNMKQTKHDAVILNSVA
;
A
#
# COMPACT_ATOMS: atom_id res chain seq x y z
N ASP A 1 -14.15 -1.74 1.02
CA ASP A 1 -15.17 -2.05 0.02
C ASP A 1 -16.14 -3.16 0.51
N TYR A 2 -16.59 -3.06 1.76
CA TYR A 2 -17.34 -4.16 2.41
C TYR A 2 -18.75 -4.30 1.83
N HIS A 3 -19.30 -3.22 1.28
CA HIS A 3 -20.64 -3.19 0.71
C HIS A 3 -20.73 -3.74 -0.71
N LEU A 4 -19.63 -3.72 -1.48
CA LEU A 4 -19.62 -4.25 -2.86
C LEU A 4 -19.22 -5.73 -2.92
N ASN A 5 -18.66 -6.28 -1.84
CA ASN A 5 -18.18 -7.67 -1.77
C ASN A 5 -17.13 -7.97 -2.86
N LEU A 6 -16.26 -6.99 -3.15
CA LEU A 6 -15.17 -7.09 -4.10
C LEU A 6 -13.82 -7.00 -3.39
N TRP A 7 -12.83 -7.71 -3.89
CA TRP A 7 -11.43 -7.49 -3.52
C TRP A 7 -10.78 -6.51 -4.50
N ARG A 8 -9.78 -5.79 -4.01
CA ARG A 8 -8.98 -4.87 -4.82
C ARG A 8 -7.55 -4.85 -4.32
N ASP A 9 -6.61 -5.01 -5.26
CA ASP A 9 -5.20 -4.75 -5.06
C ASP A 9 -4.89 -3.33 -5.57
N PHE A 10 -4.61 -2.41 -4.63
CA PHE A 10 -4.29 -1.02 -4.96
C PHE A 10 -2.88 -0.84 -5.54
N GLY A 11 -2.00 -1.84 -5.42
CA GLY A 11 -0.66 -1.83 -6.00
C GLY A 11 -0.68 -2.17 -7.49
N SER A 12 -1.42 -3.19 -7.89
CA SER A 12 -1.56 -3.61 -9.29
C SER A 12 -2.76 -2.96 -10.01
N GLY A 13 -3.72 -2.41 -9.26
CA GLY A 13 -4.98 -1.89 -9.79
C GLY A 13 -6.02 -2.98 -10.08
N GLU A 14 -5.70 -4.25 -9.83
CA GLU A 14 -6.59 -5.38 -10.08
C GLU A 14 -7.64 -5.54 -8.99
N GLY A 15 -8.68 -6.30 -9.29
CA GLY A 15 -9.74 -6.60 -8.34
C GLY A 15 -10.75 -7.56 -8.95
N GLY A 16 -11.80 -7.88 -8.20
CA GLY A 16 -12.86 -8.76 -8.67
C GLY A 16 -13.67 -9.35 -7.54
N SER A 17 -14.41 -10.41 -7.84
CA SER A 17 -15.15 -11.20 -6.86
C SER A 17 -14.22 -12.11 -6.05
N ILE A 18 -14.74 -12.68 -4.96
CA ILE A 18 -14.01 -13.70 -4.17
C ILE A 18 -13.55 -14.90 -5.01
N ILE A 19 -14.28 -15.26 -6.07
CA ILE A 19 -13.89 -16.35 -6.98
C ILE A 19 -12.66 -15.92 -7.79
N ASP A 20 -12.66 -14.70 -8.32
CA ASP A 20 -11.51 -14.16 -9.05
C ASP A 20 -10.26 -14.12 -8.16
N LEU A 21 -10.43 -13.81 -6.86
CA LEU A 21 -9.33 -13.85 -5.89
C LEU A 21 -8.77 -15.27 -5.73
N VAL A 22 -9.63 -16.27 -5.52
CA VAL A 22 -9.20 -17.67 -5.33
C VAL A 22 -8.53 -18.20 -6.60
N MET A 23 -9.11 -17.93 -7.77
CA MET A 23 -8.50 -18.29 -9.05
C MET A 23 -7.09 -17.74 -9.18
N ARG A 24 -6.89 -16.46 -8.80
CA ARG A 24 -5.59 -15.80 -8.84
C ARG A 24 -4.60 -16.36 -7.84
N MET A 25 -4.98 -16.50 -6.57
CA MET A 25 -4.09 -16.93 -5.49
C MET A 25 -3.64 -18.38 -5.66
N GLU A 26 -4.52 -19.24 -6.16
CA GLU A 26 -4.30 -20.68 -6.25
C GLU A 26 -4.05 -21.14 -7.69
N ASN A 27 -3.97 -20.21 -8.65
CA ASN A 27 -3.81 -20.46 -10.08
C ASN A 27 -4.72 -21.59 -10.59
N CYS A 28 -6.02 -21.46 -10.34
CA CYS A 28 -7.01 -22.48 -10.66
C CYS A 28 -8.16 -21.95 -11.51
N SER A 29 -8.89 -22.85 -12.14
CA SER A 29 -10.07 -22.52 -12.93
C SER A 29 -11.23 -22.07 -12.05
N PHE A 30 -12.21 -21.41 -12.67
CA PHE A 30 -13.46 -21.00 -12.00
C PHE A 30 -14.14 -22.17 -11.26
N HIS A 31 -14.20 -23.34 -11.89
CA HIS A 31 -14.88 -24.50 -11.32
C HIS A 31 -14.15 -25.03 -10.08
N GLU A 32 -12.82 -25.08 -10.12
CA GLU A 32 -12.00 -25.48 -8.98
C GLU A 32 -12.10 -24.48 -7.83
N ALA A 33 -12.09 -23.18 -8.13
CA ALA A 33 -12.26 -22.12 -7.15
C ALA A 33 -13.64 -22.21 -6.45
N ALA A 34 -14.72 -22.37 -7.22
CA ALA A 34 -16.07 -22.54 -6.69
C ALA A 34 -16.19 -23.78 -5.79
N SER A 35 -15.67 -24.94 -6.26
CA SER A 35 -15.71 -26.18 -5.48
C SER A 35 -14.91 -26.09 -4.17
N LYS A 36 -13.75 -25.41 -4.19
CA LYS A 36 -12.95 -25.17 -2.98
C LYS A 36 -13.70 -24.31 -1.98
N LEU A 37 -14.37 -23.25 -2.43
CA LEU A 37 -15.19 -22.38 -1.57
C LEU A 37 -16.35 -23.15 -0.97
N GLU A 38 -17.14 -23.87 -1.77
CA GLU A 38 -18.27 -24.70 -1.30
C GLU A 38 -17.84 -25.70 -0.23
N LYS A 39 -16.75 -26.45 -0.46
CA LYS A 39 -16.23 -27.42 0.51
C LYS A 39 -15.82 -26.77 1.84
N ARG A 40 -15.19 -25.59 1.80
CA ARG A 40 -14.81 -24.87 3.02
C ARG A 40 -16.03 -24.37 3.81
N TYR A 41 -17.07 -23.88 3.12
CA TYR A 41 -18.32 -23.48 3.75
C TYR A 41 -19.07 -24.66 4.36
N ALA A 42 -19.16 -25.79 3.64
CA ALA A 42 -19.79 -27.01 4.14
C ALA A 42 -19.08 -27.59 5.37
N ASN A 43 -17.74 -27.52 5.40
CA ASN A 43 -16.93 -28.02 6.50
C ASN A 43 -16.85 -27.08 7.71
N ALA A 44 -17.34 -25.83 7.59
CA ALA A 44 -17.30 -24.83 8.66
C ALA A 44 -18.47 -24.94 9.67
N GLY A 45 -19.29 -26.00 9.60
CA GLY A 45 -20.26 -26.33 10.64
C GLY A 45 -21.53 -25.46 10.70
N ALA A 46 -21.85 -24.71 9.65
CA ALA A 46 -23.14 -24.03 9.54
C ALA A 46 -24.22 -25.05 9.16
N GLY A 47 -24.92 -25.61 10.16
CA GLY A 47 -26.13 -26.40 9.99
C GLY A 47 -27.32 -25.55 9.51
N ILE A 48 -27.21 -25.00 8.32
CA ILE A 48 -28.29 -24.27 7.64
C ILE A 48 -28.63 -25.05 6.37
N GLU A 49 -29.92 -25.27 6.20
CA GLU A 49 -30.55 -25.96 5.08
C GLU A 49 -29.94 -25.53 3.74
N THR A 50 -29.85 -26.50 2.83
CA THR A 50 -29.22 -26.38 1.51
C THR A 50 -29.98 -25.40 0.61
N ASP A 51 -29.87 -24.11 0.87
CA ASP A 51 -30.05 -23.10 -0.16
C ASP A 51 -28.78 -23.15 -1.02
N THR A 52 -28.88 -23.94 -2.09
CA THR A 52 -27.90 -24.05 -3.17
C THR A 52 -27.30 -22.67 -3.43
N PHE A 53 -26.01 -22.49 -3.10
CA PHE A 53 -25.28 -21.26 -3.41
C PHE A 53 -25.28 -21.08 -4.93
N SER A 54 -26.26 -20.34 -5.43
CA SER A 54 -26.34 -20.00 -6.84
C SER A 54 -25.31 -18.90 -7.06
N PHE A 55 -24.12 -19.27 -7.51
CA PHE A 55 -23.26 -18.38 -8.27
C PHE A 55 -23.93 -18.12 -9.62
N HIS A 56 -25.12 -17.51 -9.63
CA HIS A 56 -25.51 -16.72 -10.77
C HIS A 56 -24.52 -15.58 -10.83
N ARG A 57 -23.44 -15.84 -11.57
CA ARG A 57 -22.82 -14.82 -12.40
C ARG A 57 -23.97 -14.34 -13.26
N ASN A 58 -24.76 -13.40 -12.73
CA ASN A 58 -25.39 -12.43 -13.60
C ASN A 58 -24.24 -12.03 -14.50
N ASN A 59 -24.39 -12.30 -15.79
CA ASN A 59 -23.55 -11.72 -16.81
C ASN A 59 -23.81 -10.22 -16.73
N ILE A 60 -23.30 -9.61 -15.66
CA ILE A 60 -23.02 -8.21 -15.53
C ILE A 60 -21.90 -8.04 -16.55
N LYS A 61 -22.35 -7.95 -17.81
CA LYS A 61 -21.69 -7.28 -18.92
C LYS A 61 -21.66 -5.78 -18.66
N ASP A 62 -22.06 -5.31 -17.48
CA ASP A 62 -21.46 -4.11 -16.96
C ASP A 62 -20.02 -4.51 -16.66
N SER A 63 -19.14 -4.24 -17.63
CA SER A 63 -17.84 -3.68 -17.30
C SER A 63 -17.99 -3.02 -15.95
N ILE A 64 -17.33 -3.56 -14.90
CA ILE A 64 -17.17 -2.90 -13.60
C ILE A 64 -17.18 -1.43 -13.96
N PRO A 65 -18.19 -0.62 -13.55
CA PRO A 65 -18.21 0.74 -14.01
C PRO A 65 -16.81 1.20 -13.74
N ASN A 66 -16.12 1.56 -14.83
CA ASN A 66 -14.84 2.19 -14.74
C ASN A 66 -15.21 3.53 -14.11
N SER A 67 -15.46 3.52 -12.80
CA SER A 67 -15.07 4.56 -11.89
C SER A 67 -13.55 4.55 -11.77
N GLY A 68 -12.81 4.00 -12.74
CA GLY A 68 -12.24 4.76 -13.86
C GLY A 68 -12.52 6.27 -13.95
N SER A 69 -12.59 7.01 -12.84
CA SER A 69 -11.48 7.91 -12.67
C SER A 69 -10.31 7.01 -12.28
N GLU A 70 -9.52 6.54 -13.26
CA GLU A 70 -8.11 6.32 -12.96
C GLU A 70 -7.71 7.59 -12.25
N SER A 71 -7.44 7.49 -10.95
CA SER A 71 -7.05 8.67 -10.18
C SER A 71 -5.71 9.01 -10.78
N THR A 72 -5.71 9.94 -11.72
CA THR A 72 -4.53 10.25 -12.51
C THR A 72 -3.60 10.99 -11.57
N LEU A 73 -2.75 10.22 -10.91
CA LEU A 73 -1.72 10.73 -10.04
C LEU A 73 -0.58 11.19 -10.95
N PHE A 74 -0.31 12.49 -10.92
CA PHE A 74 0.83 13.06 -11.63
C PHE A 74 1.80 13.65 -10.63
N VAL A 75 3.06 13.26 -10.73
CA VAL A 75 4.14 13.93 -10.01
C VAL A 75 4.43 15.25 -10.73
N LEU A 76 4.38 16.34 -9.99
CA LEU A 76 4.68 17.68 -10.50
C LEU A 76 6.15 18.00 -10.23
N GLU A 77 6.60 17.85 -8.98
CA GLU A 77 7.96 18.19 -8.55
C GLU A 77 8.43 17.28 -7.42
N ILE A 78 9.73 17.01 -7.38
CA ILE A 78 10.42 16.31 -6.29
C ILE A 78 11.59 17.19 -5.85
N LEU A 79 11.56 17.63 -4.60
CA LEU A 79 12.48 18.63 -4.04
C LEU A 79 13.06 18.14 -2.70
N PRO A 80 14.16 18.74 -2.22
CA PRO A 80 14.51 18.70 -0.81
C PRO A 80 13.35 19.25 0.04
N ILE A 81 13.22 18.80 1.30
CA ILE A 81 12.14 19.29 2.16
C ILE A 81 12.39 20.77 2.44
N THR A 82 11.55 21.65 1.92
CA THR A 82 11.73 23.11 2.04
C THR A 82 10.43 23.83 2.40
N HIS A 83 9.27 23.25 2.09
CA HIS A 83 7.97 23.79 2.44
C HIS A 83 7.80 23.86 3.98
N PRO A 84 7.50 25.04 4.56
CA PRO A 84 7.41 25.23 6.00
C PRO A 84 6.50 24.22 6.71
N ALA A 85 5.34 23.91 6.14
CA ALA A 85 4.43 22.91 6.73
C ALA A 85 5.01 21.48 6.78
N LEU A 86 5.86 21.09 5.82
CA LEU A 86 6.53 19.78 5.85
C LEU A 86 7.70 19.78 6.83
N ILE A 87 8.41 20.90 6.93
CA ILE A 87 9.45 21.10 7.94
C ILE A 87 8.87 20.95 9.35
N ASP A 88 7.78 21.65 9.62
CA ASP A 88 7.08 21.60 10.90
C ASP A 88 6.56 20.18 11.18
N PHE A 89 6.00 19.52 10.17
CA PHE A 89 5.52 18.14 10.29
C PHE A 89 6.62 17.14 10.63
N VAL A 90 7.78 17.21 9.97
CA VAL A 90 8.95 16.38 10.31
C VAL A 90 9.41 16.64 11.75
N ARG A 91 9.45 17.92 12.15
CA ARG A 91 9.85 18.34 13.50
C ARG A 91 8.87 17.83 14.57
N GLU A 92 7.56 17.91 14.33
CA GLU A 92 6.53 17.40 15.24
C GLU A 92 6.65 15.88 15.45
N ARG A 93 7.07 15.15 14.42
CA ARG A 93 7.38 13.71 14.50
C ARG A 93 8.71 13.42 15.18
N LYS A 94 9.42 14.46 15.65
CA LYS A 94 10.71 14.39 16.35
C LYS A 94 11.79 13.70 15.52
N ILE A 95 11.74 13.85 14.20
CA ILE A 95 12.77 13.33 13.30
C ILE A 95 13.78 14.46 13.02
N ASP A 96 15.06 14.11 13.08
CA ASP A 96 16.13 15.04 12.74
C ASP A 96 16.00 15.55 11.29
N ARG A 97 16.27 16.84 11.08
CA ARG A 97 16.11 17.47 9.76
C ARG A 97 17.06 16.88 8.73
N GLU A 98 18.33 16.70 9.10
CA GLU A 98 19.33 16.14 8.18
C GLU A 98 19.01 14.68 7.85
N LEU A 99 18.50 13.92 8.83
CA LEU A 99 18.03 12.55 8.62
C LEU A 99 16.83 12.51 7.66
N ALA A 100 15.84 13.39 7.85
CA ALA A 100 14.70 13.48 6.96
C ALA A 100 15.13 13.86 5.54
N ASP A 101 16.04 14.81 5.37
CA ASP A 101 16.55 15.20 4.05
C ASP A 101 17.43 14.11 3.41
N LEU A 102 18.02 13.21 4.19
CA LEU A 102 18.76 12.05 3.69
C LEU A 102 17.82 11.02 3.03
N TYR A 103 16.69 10.72 3.68
CA TYR A 103 15.81 9.61 3.30
C TYR A 103 14.54 10.02 2.56
N CYS A 104 14.10 11.25 2.74
CA CYS A 104 12.81 11.73 2.24
C CYS A 104 12.97 12.90 1.28
N ARG A 105 11.94 13.13 0.49
CA ARG A 105 11.81 14.29 -0.41
C ARG A 105 10.47 14.94 -0.18
N GLU A 106 10.41 16.23 -0.43
CA GLU A 106 9.13 16.91 -0.62
C GLU A 106 8.64 16.60 -2.04
N ILE A 107 7.40 16.14 -2.14
CA ILE A 107 6.81 15.79 -3.43
C ILE A 107 5.52 16.55 -3.62
N HIS A 108 5.45 17.30 -4.71
CA HIS A 108 4.23 17.94 -5.21
C HIS A 108 3.58 17.04 -6.24
N TYR A 109 2.30 16.76 -6.08
CA TYR A 109 1.58 15.83 -6.95
C TYR A 109 0.14 16.30 -7.17
N ARG A 110 -0.48 15.81 -8.25
CA ARG A 110 -1.87 16.11 -8.61
C ARG A 110 -2.68 14.83 -8.60
N ILE A 111 -3.86 14.86 -7.99
CA ILE A 111 -4.86 13.79 -8.07
C ILE A 111 -6.18 14.43 -8.49
N ASN A 112 -6.78 13.93 -9.58
CA ASN A 112 -8.09 14.38 -10.07
C ASN A 112 -8.17 15.92 -10.22
N GLY A 113 -7.12 16.53 -10.77
CA GLY A 113 -7.05 17.98 -11.00
C GLY A 113 -6.67 18.84 -9.79
N ARG A 114 -6.62 18.27 -8.58
CA ARG A 114 -6.22 18.99 -7.36
C ARG A 114 -4.75 18.75 -7.05
N ASN A 115 -4.04 19.83 -6.69
CA ASN A 115 -2.63 19.76 -6.30
C ASN A 115 -2.52 19.47 -4.80
N TYR A 116 -1.52 18.67 -4.44
CA TYR A 116 -1.18 18.26 -3.10
C TYR A 116 0.34 18.26 -2.95
N PHE A 117 0.81 18.22 -1.71
CA PHE A 117 2.22 18.03 -1.40
C PHE A 117 2.37 17.17 -0.14
N GLY A 118 3.50 16.48 -0.02
CA GLY A 118 3.78 15.60 1.12
C GLY A 118 5.24 15.21 1.21
N VAL A 119 5.58 14.55 2.32
CA VAL A 119 6.86 13.87 2.49
C VAL A 119 6.79 12.53 1.77
N GLY A 120 7.74 12.30 0.87
CA GLY A 120 7.90 11.07 0.10
C GLY A 120 9.13 10.29 0.55
N PHE A 121 8.98 8.98 0.74
CA PHE A 121 10.07 8.04 1.01
C PHE A 121 10.19 7.04 -0.14
N ARG A 122 11.36 6.97 -0.79
CA ARG A 122 11.56 6.19 -2.02
C ARG A 122 11.65 4.69 -1.72
N ASN A 123 10.97 3.87 -2.51
CA ASN A 123 11.01 2.41 -2.40
C ASN A 123 11.95 1.74 -3.42
N ASP A 124 12.10 0.42 -3.33
CA ASP A 124 13.06 -0.36 -4.13
C ASP A 124 12.73 -0.34 -5.64
N LYS A 125 11.45 -0.15 -6.01
CA LYS A 125 11.03 0.02 -7.41
C LYS A 125 11.01 1.46 -7.89
N GLY A 126 11.45 2.40 -7.07
CA GLY A 126 11.52 3.82 -7.41
C GLY A 126 10.21 4.57 -7.34
N GLY A 127 9.14 3.96 -6.82
CA GLY A 127 7.97 4.67 -6.34
C GLY A 127 8.26 5.37 -5.00
N TYR A 128 7.24 6.02 -4.44
CA TYR A 128 7.35 6.72 -3.16
C TYR A 128 6.17 6.41 -2.26
N GLU A 129 6.43 6.17 -0.98
CA GLU A 129 5.39 6.25 0.04
C GLU A 129 5.20 7.71 0.46
N LEU A 130 3.96 8.17 0.50
CA LEU A 130 3.59 9.55 0.79
C LEU A 130 2.96 9.66 2.18
N SER A 131 3.35 10.70 2.90
CA SER A 131 2.71 11.13 4.13
C SER A 131 2.58 12.65 4.16
N SER A 132 1.40 13.16 4.52
CA SER A 132 1.16 14.60 4.61
C SER A 132 0.76 15.04 6.04
N PRO A 133 0.89 16.34 6.36
CA PRO A 133 0.45 16.89 7.65
C PRO A 133 -1.05 16.73 7.91
N SER A 134 -1.87 16.58 6.86
CA SER A 134 -3.32 16.38 7.00
C SER A 134 -3.72 14.95 7.39
N GLY A 135 -2.74 14.09 7.72
CA GLY A 135 -2.96 12.68 8.06
C GLY A 135 -3.15 11.76 6.85
N PHE A 136 -2.97 12.27 5.62
CA PHE A 136 -3.03 11.42 4.43
C PHE A 136 -1.82 10.50 4.36
N LYS A 137 -2.08 9.23 4.04
CA LYS A 137 -1.08 8.23 3.66
C LYS A 137 -1.43 7.71 2.27
N GLY A 138 -0.43 7.61 1.40
CA GLY A 138 -0.62 7.12 0.03
C GLY A 138 0.69 6.68 -0.57
N CYS A 139 0.69 6.40 -1.87
CA CYS A 139 1.92 6.11 -2.59
C CYS A 139 1.88 6.68 -4.02
N ILE A 140 3.07 6.97 -4.54
CA ILE A 140 3.35 7.17 -5.96
C ILE A 140 3.79 5.81 -6.50
N PRO A 141 3.09 5.25 -7.48
CA PRO A 141 3.44 3.95 -8.05
C PRO A 141 4.88 3.88 -8.57
N SER A 142 5.51 2.71 -8.60
CA SER A 142 5.00 1.41 -8.12
C SER A 142 5.12 1.26 -6.59
N LYS A 143 4.11 0.67 -5.95
CA LYS A 143 4.19 0.31 -4.52
C LYS A 143 5.15 -0.85 -4.33
N ASP A 144 6.07 -0.72 -3.37
CA ASP A 144 6.99 -1.77 -2.98
C ASP A 144 7.55 -1.53 -1.57
N ILE A 145 8.19 -2.57 -1.01
CA ILE A 145 9.00 -2.45 0.19
C ILE A 145 10.26 -1.61 -0.09
N THR A 146 10.96 -1.24 0.98
CA THR A 146 12.30 -0.65 0.88
C THR A 146 13.29 -1.51 1.62
N THR A 147 14.44 -1.79 1.00
CA THR A 147 15.52 -2.56 1.62
C THR A 147 16.78 -1.72 1.80
N VAL A 148 17.37 -1.82 2.99
CA VAL A 148 18.72 -1.33 3.28
C VAL A 148 19.59 -2.55 3.50
N ARG A 149 20.58 -2.77 2.62
CA ARG A 149 21.46 -3.93 2.66
C ARG A 149 22.84 -3.51 3.15
N ASN A 150 23.26 -4.08 4.28
CA ASN A 150 24.56 -3.88 4.91
C ASN A 150 25.34 -5.20 5.05
N GLU A 151 24.87 -6.27 4.41
CA GLU A 151 25.45 -7.61 4.39
C GLU A 151 25.64 -8.19 5.81
N ARG A 152 24.61 -8.03 6.65
CA ARG A 152 24.62 -8.53 8.04
C ARG A 152 23.68 -9.72 8.24
N ASN A 153 24.00 -10.52 9.26
CA ASN A 153 23.23 -11.72 9.64
C ASN A 153 21.93 -11.42 10.41
N ALA A 154 21.64 -10.14 10.67
CA ALA A 154 20.44 -9.71 11.38
C ALA A 154 19.72 -8.63 10.56
N CYS A 155 18.40 -8.76 10.47
CA CYS A 155 17.52 -7.88 9.71
C CYS A 155 16.48 -7.25 10.63
N LEU A 156 16.35 -5.92 10.54
CA LEU A 156 15.33 -5.15 11.23
C LEU A 156 14.12 -4.97 10.31
N VAL A 157 12.91 -5.12 10.85
CA VAL A 157 11.66 -5.00 10.06
C VAL A 157 10.81 -3.88 10.64
N PHE A 158 10.33 -2.99 9.77
CA PHE A 158 9.52 -1.82 10.13
C PHE A 158 8.22 -1.82 9.34
N GLU A 159 7.10 -1.43 9.97
CA GLU A 159 5.80 -1.31 9.29
C GLU A 159 5.84 -0.20 8.22
N GLY A 160 6.34 0.98 8.58
CA GLY A 160 6.49 2.11 7.66
C GLY A 160 7.78 2.88 7.85
N PHE A 161 8.04 3.80 6.93
CA PHE A 161 9.28 4.57 6.94
C PHE A 161 9.40 5.49 8.17
N TRP A 162 8.29 5.93 8.76
CA TRP A 162 8.33 6.72 10.00
C TRP A 162 8.89 5.93 11.18
N ASP A 163 8.61 4.63 11.27
CA ASP A 163 9.15 3.77 12.33
C ASP A 163 10.65 3.58 12.14
N PHE A 164 11.07 3.41 10.88
CA PHE A 164 12.48 3.33 10.51
C PHE A 164 13.24 4.62 10.85
N LEU A 165 12.72 5.79 10.48
CA LEU A 165 13.34 7.08 10.81
C LEU A 165 13.37 7.33 12.33
N SER A 166 12.32 6.91 13.04
CA SER A 166 12.26 7.01 14.50
C SER A 166 13.34 6.15 15.15
N TYR A 167 13.54 4.92 14.67
CA TYR A 167 14.62 4.05 15.12
C TYR A 167 16.00 4.69 14.92
N LEU A 168 16.29 5.19 13.72
CA LEU A 168 17.56 5.86 13.43
C LEU A 168 17.78 7.09 14.33
N THR A 169 16.72 7.87 14.56
CA THR A 169 16.76 9.03 15.46
C THR A 169 17.06 8.62 16.90
N LEU A 170 16.35 7.62 17.44
CA LEU A 170 16.55 7.12 18.80
C LEU A 170 17.96 6.53 19.02
N GLN A 171 18.53 5.93 17.98
CA GLN A 171 19.88 5.40 18.02
C GLN A 171 20.96 6.44 17.68
N ASN A 172 20.56 7.70 17.43
CA ASN A 172 21.43 8.80 17.03
C ASN A 172 22.38 8.41 15.88
N MET A 173 21.83 7.78 14.84
CA MET A 173 22.56 7.31 13.67
C MET A 173 21.88 7.77 12.38
N LYS A 174 22.68 8.03 11.34
CA LYS A 174 22.16 8.37 10.01
C LYS A 174 21.95 7.16 9.12
N GLN A 175 22.50 6.01 9.49
CA GLN A 175 22.37 4.75 8.76
C GLN A 175 22.43 3.59 9.74
N THR A 176 21.55 2.60 9.55
CA THR A 176 21.56 1.37 10.35
C THR A 176 22.81 0.54 10.04
N LYS A 177 23.34 -0.13 11.06
CA LYS A 177 24.44 -1.12 10.90
C LYS A 177 23.94 -2.49 10.43
N HIS A 178 22.66 -2.78 10.63
CA HIS A 178 21.99 -4.01 10.26
C HIS A 178 21.26 -3.86 8.93
N ASP A 179 20.96 -4.97 8.29
CA ASP A 179 20.02 -4.95 7.17
C ASP A 179 18.65 -4.50 7.69
N ALA A 180 17.89 -3.80 6.86
CA ALA A 180 16.54 -3.37 7.21
C ALA A 180 15.56 -3.57 6.06
N VAL A 181 14.35 -3.96 6.40
CA VAL A 181 13.19 -4.03 5.50
C VAL A 181 12.11 -3.12 6.05
N ILE A 182 11.70 -2.15 5.25
CA ILE A 182 10.58 -1.27 5.54
C ILE A 182 9.42 -1.74 4.66
N LEU A 183 8.35 -2.22 5.30
CA LEU A 183 7.22 -2.85 4.61
C LEU A 183 6.37 -1.84 3.84
N ASN A 184 6.44 -0.56 4.21
CA ASN A 184 5.69 0.51 3.56
C ASN A 184 4.17 0.22 3.57
N SER A 185 3.68 -0.30 4.69
CA SER A 185 2.25 -0.59 4.85
C SER A 185 1.44 0.70 4.86
N VAL A 186 0.33 0.70 4.13
CA VAL A 186 -0.71 1.71 4.24
C VAL A 186 -1.79 1.13 5.16
N ALA A 187 -1.80 1.57 6.42
CA ALA A 187 -2.87 1.28 7.37
C ALA A 187 -4.15 2.02 7.00
#